data_AF-A0A2A6D2D1-F1
#
_entry.id   AF-A0A2A6D2D1-F1
#
_cell.length_a   1.000
_cell.length_b   1.000
_cell.length_c   1.000
_cell.angle_alpha   90.00
_cell.angle_beta   90.00
_cell.angle_gamma   90.00
#
_symmetry.space_group_name_H-M   'P 1'
#
loop_
_entity.id
_entity.type
_entity.pdbx_description
1 polymer ?
#
loop_
_entity_poly.entity_id
_entity_poly.type
_entity_poly.pdbx_seq_one_letter_code
_entity_poly.pdbx_strand_id
1 'polypeptide(L)'
;MGGMSLAGCVIYTSCYPCPMCMGATTIGWARLDAIYYAATSKEAADAGFDDAEFHNFLKDPKSDDLRLLEHLPVTGTIAPFDMWNKKVDRIPY
;
A
#
# COMPACT_ATOMS: atom_id res chain seq x y z
N MET A 1 21.32 -15.06 -2.89
CA MET A 1 21.11 -13.73 -2.28
C MET A 1 19.74 -13.26 -2.72
N GLY A 2 18.81 -13.08 -1.79
CA GLY A 2 17.42 -12.75 -2.09
C GLY A 2 16.70 -12.46 -0.78
N GLY A 3 16.80 -11.21 -0.32
CA GLY A 3 16.06 -10.72 0.83
C GLY A 3 14.76 -10.09 0.37
N MET A 4 13.71 -10.18 1.20
CA MET A 4 12.45 -9.46 0.99
C MET A 4 12.57 -7.96 1.36
N SER A 5 13.73 -7.53 1.85
CA SER A 5 14.01 -6.16 2.26
C SER A 5 15.04 -5.51 1.33
N LEU A 6 14.75 -4.28 0.95
CA LEU A 6 15.57 -3.32 0.23
C LEU A 6 16.09 -2.23 1.18
N ALA A 7 16.33 -2.55 2.44
CA ALA A 7 16.93 -1.62 3.40
C ALA A 7 18.30 -1.13 2.89
N GLY A 8 18.58 0.17 2.99
CA GLY A 8 19.76 0.79 2.38
C GLY A 8 19.57 1.23 0.93
N CYS A 9 18.44 0.92 0.28
CA CYS A 9 18.14 1.37 -1.07
C CYS A 9 17.26 2.62 -1.05
N VAL A 10 17.50 3.47 -2.04
CA VAL A 10 16.72 4.68 -2.32
C VAL A 10 16.02 4.48 -3.67
N ILE A 11 14.73 4.79 -3.74
CA ILE A 11 13.98 4.77 -4.99
C ILE A 11 13.78 6.19 -5.52
N TYR A 12 14.00 6.35 -6.82
CA TYR A 12 13.67 7.55 -7.58
C TYR A 12 12.53 7.23 -8.53
N THR A 13 11.46 7.99 -8.49
CA THR A 13 10.28 7.83 -9.35
C THR A 13 9.97 9.12 -10.09
N SER A 14 9.48 9.02 -11.32
CA SER A 14 9.11 10.17 -12.14
C SER A 14 7.84 10.86 -11.62
N CYS A 15 6.97 10.13 -10.92
CA CYS A 15 5.71 10.65 -10.41
C CYS A 15 5.52 10.23 -8.95
N TYR A 16 4.80 11.06 -8.19
CA TYR A 16 4.37 10.77 -6.84
C TYR A 16 3.70 9.39 -6.80
N PRO A 17 4.21 8.46 -5.97
CA PRO A 17 3.74 7.09 -5.98
C PRO A 17 2.27 7.02 -5.55
N CYS A 18 1.46 6.31 -6.32
CA CYS A 18 0.09 6.00 -5.92
C CYS A 18 0.07 5.16 -4.63
N PRO A 19 -1.07 5.04 -3.95
CA PRO A 19 -1.11 4.37 -2.66
C PRO A 19 -0.72 2.89 -2.69
N MET A 20 -0.98 2.21 -3.81
CA MET A 20 -0.50 0.85 -4.05
C MET A 20 1.03 0.80 -4.10
N CYS A 21 1.64 1.72 -4.84
CA CYS A 21 3.09 1.84 -4.95
C CYS A 21 3.73 2.26 -3.62
N MET A 22 3.09 3.15 -2.85
CA MET A 22 3.52 3.49 -1.50
C MET A 22 3.50 2.26 -0.58
N GLY A 23 2.42 1.47 -0.59
CA GLY A 23 2.32 0.24 0.22
C GLY A 23 3.41 -0.78 -0.09
N ALA A 24 3.80 -0.91 -1.37
CA ALA A 24 4.87 -1.78 -1.79
C ALA A 24 6.27 -1.27 -1.35
N THR A 25 6.45 0.05 -1.29
CA THR A 25 7.78 0.69 -1.17
C THR A 25 8.13 1.13 0.25
N THR A 26 7.23 1.75 1.01
CA THR A 26 7.63 2.52 2.20
C THR A 26 7.67 1.75 3.51
N ILE A 27 6.67 0.94 3.86
CA ILE A 27 6.50 0.52 5.28
C ILE A 27 6.23 -0.98 5.50
N GLY A 28 5.54 -1.67 4.59
CA GLY A 28 5.07 -3.05 4.87
C GLY A 28 5.94 -4.19 4.37
N TRP A 29 6.67 -4.00 3.26
CA TRP A 29 7.26 -5.13 2.53
C TRP A 29 8.73 -4.89 2.18
N ALA A 30 9.04 -3.81 1.45
CA ALA A 30 10.41 -3.56 0.97
C ALA A 30 11.32 -2.84 1.98
N ARG A 31 10.79 -2.10 2.97
CA ARG A 31 11.58 -1.34 3.98
C ARG A 31 12.67 -0.46 3.37
N LEU A 32 12.31 0.41 2.43
CA LEU A 32 13.24 1.36 1.81
C LEU A 32 13.56 2.54 2.74
N ASP A 33 14.74 3.14 2.58
CA ASP A 33 15.17 4.26 3.42
C ASP A 33 14.60 5.61 2.95
N ALA A 34 14.49 5.80 1.63
CA ALA A 34 13.96 7.05 1.06
C ALA A 34 13.32 6.83 -0.32
N ILE A 35 12.33 7.67 -0.64
CA ILE A 35 11.70 7.76 -1.95
C ILE A 35 11.74 9.21 -2.40
N TYR A 36 12.33 9.45 -3.57
CA TYR A 36 12.36 10.76 -4.22
C TYR A 36 11.47 10.72 -5.46
N TYR A 37 10.61 11.73 -5.62
CA TYR A 37 9.70 11.84 -6.76
C TYR A 37 9.88 13.17 -7.49
N ALA A 38 9.66 13.18 -8.82
CA ALA A 38 9.76 14.39 -9.62
C ALA A 38 8.42 15.12 -9.76
N ALA A 39 7.41 14.48 -10.37
CA ALA A 39 6.08 15.06 -10.52
C ALA A 39 5.22 14.85 -9.26
N THR A 40 4.45 15.86 -8.91
CA THR A 40 3.51 15.86 -7.78
C THR A 40 2.22 15.12 -8.14
N SER A 41 1.50 14.64 -7.11
CA SER A 41 0.16 14.07 -7.32
C SER A 41 -0.82 15.03 -8.00
N LYS A 42 -0.58 16.35 -7.89
CA LYS A 42 -1.40 17.38 -8.54
C LYS A 42 -1.12 17.44 -10.04
N GLU A 43 0.14 17.42 -10.44
CA GLU A 43 0.53 17.38 -11.86
C GLU A 43 0.06 16.10 -12.54
N ALA A 44 0.05 14.97 -11.81
CA ALA A 44 -0.54 13.72 -12.30
C ALA A 44 -2.07 13.87 -12.48
N ALA A 45 -2.77 14.46 -11.53
CA ALA A 45 -4.20 14.70 -11.64
C ALA A 45 -4.55 15.65 -12.80
N ASP A 46 -3.77 16.73 -12.97
CA ASP A 46 -3.93 17.71 -14.05
C ASP A 46 -3.65 17.09 -15.44
N ALA A 47 -2.78 16.06 -15.51
CA ALA A 47 -2.53 15.27 -16.71
C ALA A 47 -3.61 14.20 -17.01
N GLY A 48 -4.62 14.07 -16.14
CA GLY A 48 -5.73 13.14 -16.32
C GLY A 48 -5.52 11.76 -15.69
N PHE A 49 -4.59 11.61 -14.74
CA PHE A 49 -4.44 10.37 -13.99
C PHE A 49 -5.39 10.32 -12.78
N ASP A 50 -6.06 9.19 -12.59
CA ASP A 50 -7.04 8.95 -11.50
C ASP A 50 -6.39 8.78 -10.12
N ASP A 51 -5.08 9.01 -9.99
CA ASP A 51 -4.35 8.89 -8.74
C ASP A 51 -4.99 9.72 -7.62
N ALA A 52 -5.51 10.91 -7.92
CA ALA A 52 -6.16 11.76 -6.94
C ALA A 52 -7.44 11.13 -6.37
N GLU A 53 -8.24 10.43 -7.19
CA GLU A 53 -9.44 9.74 -6.72
C GLU A 53 -9.10 8.56 -5.81
N PHE A 54 -8.06 7.79 -6.15
CA PHE A 54 -7.56 6.72 -5.28
C PHE A 54 -7.03 7.25 -3.93
N HIS A 55 -6.36 8.40 -3.93
CA HIS A 55 -5.92 9.06 -2.68
C HIS A 55 -7.09 9.56 -1.85
N ASN A 56 -8.15 10.08 -2.48
CA ASN A 56 -9.35 10.51 -1.78
C ASN A 56 -10.13 9.32 -1.21
N PHE A 57 -10.27 8.23 -1.97
CA PHE A 57 -10.90 7.00 -1.52
C PHE A 57 -10.21 6.39 -0.29
N LEU A 58 -8.88 6.47 -0.19
CA LEU A 58 -8.20 5.97 1.02
C LEU A 58 -8.37 6.86 2.25
N LYS A 59 -8.64 8.15 2.07
CA LYS A 59 -8.96 9.06 3.18
C LYS A 59 -10.39 8.84 3.66
N ASP A 60 -11.31 8.60 2.73
CA ASP A 60 -12.70 8.30 3.02
C ASP A 60 -13.25 7.24 2.04
N PRO A 61 -13.22 5.95 2.42
CA PRO A 61 -13.66 4.86 1.53
C PRO A 61 -15.18 4.82 1.32
N LYS A 62 -15.92 5.73 1.94
CA LYS A 62 -17.36 5.94 1.71
C LYS A 62 -17.66 7.19 0.89
N SER A 63 -16.62 7.86 0.37
CA SER A 63 -16.78 9.15 -0.31
C SER A 63 -17.51 9.06 -1.65
N ASP A 64 -17.70 7.85 -2.19
CA ASP A 64 -18.27 7.65 -3.52
C ASP A 64 -19.00 6.30 -3.63
N ASP A 65 -20.20 6.31 -4.23
CA ASP A 65 -21.09 5.14 -4.38
C ASP A 65 -20.59 4.13 -5.44
N LEU A 66 -19.48 4.40 -6.15
CA LEU A 66 -18.96 3.49 -7.18
C LEU A 66 -18.22 2.29 -6.59
N ARG A 67 -17.76 2.35 -5.33
CA ARG A 67 -16.88 1.32 -4.75
C ARG A 67 -17.45 0.77 -3.44
N LEU A 68 -17.94 -0.47 -3.48
CA LEU A 68 -18.44 -1.18 -2.31
C LEU A 68 -17.27 -1.73 -1.48
N LEU A 69 -16.99 -1.11 -0.33
CA LEU A 69 -16.11 -1.64 0.70
C LEU A 69 -16.91 -1.87 1.98
N GLU A 70 -17.50 -3.06 2.11
CA GLU A 70 -18.35 -3.42 3.24
C GLU A 70 -17.71 -4.52 4.10
N HIS A 71 -17.79 -4.36 5.42
CA HIS A 71 -17.39 -5.41 6.36
C HIS A 71 -18.50 -6.46 6.43
N LEU A 72 -18.23 -7.66 5.90
CA LEU A 72 -19.11 -8.81 6.02
C LEU A 72 -18.76 -9.62 7.28
N PRO A 73 -19.61 -9.61 8.33
CA PRO A 73 -19.33 -10.38 9.53
C PRO A 73 -19.52 -11.88 9.28
N VAL A 74 -18.42 -12.62 9.27
CA VAL A 74 -18.40 -14.09 9.19
C VAL A 74 -17.80 -14.65 10.47
N THR A 75 -18.29 -15.80 10.95
CA THR A 75 -17.69 -16.46 12.11
C THR A 75 -16.34 -17.09 11.75
N GLY A 76 -15.39 -17.09 12.68
CA GLY A 76 -14.07 -17.70 12.46
C GLY A 76 -13.05 -16.87 11.66
N THR A 77 -13.30 -15.56 11.45
CA THR A 77 -12.38 -14.64 10.75
C THR A 77 -10.99 -14.53 11.39
N ILE A 78 -10.85 -14.88 12.67
CA ILE A 78 -9.57 -14.87 13.40
C ILE A 78 -8.74 -16.14 13.16
N ALA A 79 -9.36 -17.23 12.70
CA ALA A 79 -8.69 -18.52 12.53
C ALA A 79 -7.42 -18.47 11.62
N PRO A 80 -7.40 -17.72 10.50
CA PRO A 80 -6.18 -17.55 9.70
C PRO A 80 -5.03 -16.86 10.47
N PHE A 81 -5.36 -15.86 11.29
CA PHE A 81 -4.37 -15.17 12.12
C PHE A 81 -3.85 -16.06 13.25
N ASP A 82 -4.71 -16.90 13.84
CA ASP A 82 -4.30 -17.89 14.85
C ASP A 82 -3.38 -18.96 14.24
N MET A 83 -3.67 -19.43 13.03
CA MET A 83 -2.81 -20.35 12.29
C MET A 83 -1.45 -19.71 11.98
N TRP A 84 -1.44 -18.44 11.56
CA TRP A 84 -0.22 -17.67 11.33
C TRP A 84 0.61 -17.52 12.62
N ASN A 85 -0.03 -17.28 13.76
CA ASN A 85 0.64 -17.14 15.06
C ASN A 85 1.25 -18.45 15.57
N LYS A 86 0.64 -19.60 15.24
CA LYS A 86 1.15 -20.94 15.61
C LYS A 86 2.26 -21.44 14.70
N LYS A 87 2.52 -20.77 13.56
CA LYS A 87 3.55 -21.16 12.61
C LYS A 87 4.95 -20.81 13.15
N VAL A 88 5.75 -21.83 13.46
CA VAL A 88 7.06 -21.69 14.13
C VAL A 88 8.11 -21.04 13.23
N ASP A 89 7.99 -21.21 11.91
CA ASP A 89 8.89 -20.67 10.89
C ASP A 89 8.36 -19.40 10.21
N ARG A 90 7.45 -18.67 10.87
CA ARG A 90 6.87 -17.45 10.30
C ARG A 90 7.94 -16.36 10.14
N ILE A 91 7.86 -15.65 9.01
CA ILE A 91 8.64 -14.44 8.78
C ILE A 91 7.69 -13.25 8.98
N PRO A 92 7.94 -12.36 9.96
CA PRO A 92 7.13 -11.16 10.12
C PRO A 92 7.30 -10.25 8.90
N TYR A 93 6.17 -9.72 8.40
CA TYR A 93 6.12 -8.72 7.32
C TYR A 93 6.13 -7.33 7.94
#